data_AF-A0A1H4UTS8-F1
#
_entry.id   AF-A0A1H4UTS8-F1
#
_cell.length_a   1.000
_cell.length_b   1.000
_cell.length_c   1.000
_cell.angle_alpha   90.00
_cell.angle_beta   90.00
_cell.angle_gamma   90.00
#
_symmetry.space_group_name_H-M   'P 1'
#
loop_
_entity.id
_entity.type
_entity.pdbx_description
1 polymer ?
#
loop_
_entity_poly.entity_id
_entity_poly.type
_entity_poly.pdbx_seq_one_letter_code
_entity_poly.pdbx_strand_id
1 'polypeptide(L)'
;MVFSPDPGTGRPRGLWSAHSVACGLAEHYGSWAFGWLGNVDQDPDAGALIRKPLCDTAEDLDAQARRYTEILLEWRSWIETLSAVFADSAPDTDADEEEKRRSRERGVAPVVALVVERTSAGELWRAACARTLTWYLESTGMAPEDAEELADDVVDGEFQSWIAPDAEAVDKARDIIGKHGA
;
A
#
# COMPACT_ATOMS: atom_id res chain seq x y z
N MET A 1 -2.91 -31.38 -31.78
CA MET A 1 -2.83 -31.87 -30.38
C MET A 1 -4.21 -31.69 -29.79
N VAL A 2 -4.86 -32.79 -29.42
CA VAL A 2 -6.20 -32.77 -28.83
C VAL A 2 -6.02 -32.63 -27.32
N PHE A 3 -6.50 -31.54 -26.74
CA PHE A 3 -6.43 -31.29 -25.30
C PHE A 3 -7.70 -31.82 -24.63
N SER A 4 -7.56 -32.88 -23.84
CA SER A 4 -8.62 -33.37 -22.95
C SER A 4 -8.73 -32.49 -21.70
N PRO A 5 -9.94 -32.29 -21.13
CA PRO A 5 -10.14 -31.50 -19.93
C PRO A 5 -9.69 -32.22 -18.63
N ASP A 6 -9.41 -31.44 -17.58
CA ASP A 6 -9.17 -31.95 -16.23
C ASP A 6 -10.50 -32.32 -15.55
N PRO A 7 -10.64 -33.55 -15.00
CA PRO A 7 -11.92 -34.05 -14.50
C PRO A 7 -12.36 -33.47 -13.14
N GLY A 8 -11.59 -32.57 -12.51
CA GLY A 8 -11.88 -32.12 -11.15
C GLY A 8 -12.60 -30.78 -10.99
N THR A 9 -12.43 -29.81 -11.90
CA THR A 9 -12.74 -28.40 -11.57
C THR A 9 -13.41 -27.56 -12.67
N GLY A 10 -13.54 -28.07 -13.90
CA GLY A 10 -14.17 -27.32 -15.01
C GLY A 10 -13.47 -26.01 -15.40
N ARG A 11 -12.31 -25.67 -14.83
CA ARG A 11 -11.51 -24.51 -15.23
C ARG A 11 -10.67 -24.84 -16.47
N PRO A 12 -10.52 -23.91 -17.43
CA PRO A 12 -9.55 -24.07 -18.50
C PRO A 12 -8.14 -24.22 -17.90
N ARG A 13 -7.40 -25.27 -18.27
CA ARG A 13 -5.97 -25.37 -17.95
C ARG A 13 -5.27 -24.21 -18.66
N GLY A 14 -4.79 -23.22 -17.91
CA GLY A 14 -3.99 -22.14 -18.46
C GLY A 14 -3.93 -20.88 -17.61
N LEU A 15 -4.96 -20.58 -16.83
CA LEU A 15 -4.98 -19.35 -16.03
C LEU A 15 -4.30 -19.57 -14.67
N TRP A 16 -3.18 -18.88 -14.44
CA TRP A 16 -2.57 -18.81 -13.11
C TRP A 16 -3.45 -17.97 -12.18
N SER A 17 -3.52 -18.35 -10.90
CA SER A 17 -4.16 -17.49 -9.91
C SER A 17 -3.33 -16.23 -9.71
N ALA A 18 -3.98 -15.08 -9.47
CA ALA A 18 -3.30 -13.81 -9.22
C ALA A 18 -2.28 -13.92 -8.07
N HIS A 19 -2.59 -14.72 -7.05
CA HIS A 19 -1.66 -15.03 -5.96
C HIS A 19 -0.41 -15.79 -6.45
N SER A 20 -0.56 -16.81 -7.30
CA SER A 20 0.59 -17.56 -7.83
C SER A 20 1.48 -16.67 -8.70
N VAL A 21 0.87 -15.77 -9.48
CA VAL A 21 1.61 -14.78 -10.27
C VAL A 21 2.34 -13.79 -9.36
N ALA A 22 1.70 -13.28 -8.31
CA ALA A 22 2.32 -12.39 -7.34
C ALA A 22 3.54 -13.04 -6.65
N CYS A 23 3.42 -14.31 -6.22
CA CYS A 23 4.54 -15.05 -5.64
C CYS A 23 5.68 -15.23 -6.64
N GLY A 24 5.39 -15.67 -7.88
CA GLY A 24 6.42 -15.83 -8.90
C GLY A 24 7.12 -14.52 -9.28
N LEU A 25 6.39 -13.39 -9.31
CA LEU A 25 6.98 -12.07 -9.52
C LEU A 25 7.86 -11.66 -8.34
N ALA A 26 7.44 -11.92 -7.10
CA ALA A 26 8.24 -11.63 -5.91
C ALA A 26 9.53 -12.47 -5.84
N GLU A 27 9.46 -13.75 -6.22
CA GLU A 27 10.63 -14.62 -6.32
C GLU A 27 11.63 -14.13 -7.37
N HIS A 28 11.15 -13.58 -8.49
CA HIS A 28 12.01 -13.16 -9.58
C HIS A 28 12.56 -11.74 -9.43
N TYR A 29 11.72 -10.79 -8.99
CA TYR A 29 12.04 -9.36 -8.94
C TYR A 29 12.30 -8.83 -7.53
N GLY A 30 12.05 -9.61 -6.48
CA GLY A 30 12.20 -9.24 -5.08
C GLY A 30 10.88 -8.86 -4.38
N SER A 31 10.95 -8.64 -3.07
CA SER A 31 9.78 -8.45 -2.20
C SER A 31 8.87 -7.28 -2.60
N TRP A 32 9.41 -6.22 -3.22
CA TRP A 32 8.61 -5.09 -3.71
C TRP A 32 7.55 -5.50 -4.74
N ALA A 33 7.79 -6.59 -5.49
CA ALA A 33 6.86 -7.07 -6.52
C ALA A 33 5.66 -7.84 -5.93
N PHE A 34 5.61 -7.97 -4.60
CA PHE A 34 4.47 -8.45 -3.84
C PHE A 34 3.64 -7.28 -3.28
N GLY A 35 2.43 -7.56 -2.80
CA GLY A 35 1.59 -6.56 -2.09
C GLY A 35 0.55 -5.84 -2.96
N TRP A 36 0.69 -5.84 -4.28
CA TRP A 36 -0.31 -5.25 -5.18
C TRP A 36 -1.69 -5.95 -5.11
N LEU A 37 -1.74 -7.25 -4.81
CA LEU A 37 -2.97 -8.05 -4.88
C LEU A 37 -4.10 -7.55 -3.96
N GLY A 38 -3.77 -7.10 -2.74
CA GLY A 38 -4.73 -6.54 -1.79
C GLY A 38 -5.06 -5.06 -2.03
N ASN A 39 -4.53 -4.49 -3.11
CA ASN A 39 -4.60 -3.07 -3.43
C ASN A 39 -5.22 -2.81 -4.80
N VAL A 40 -5.74 -3.85 -5.44
CA VAL A 40 -6.45 -3.73 -6.72
C VAL A 40 -7.91 -3.44 -6.48
N ASP A 41 -8.43 -2.50 -7.26
CA ASP A 41 -9.84 -2.17 -7.29
C ASP A 41 -10.72 -3.39 -7.61
N GLN A 42 -11.70 -3.64 -6.75
CA GLN A 42 -12.80 -4.57 -7.04
C GLN A 42 -14.05 -3.83 -7.51
N ASP A 43 -14.16 -2.54 -7.17
CA ASP A 43 -15.25 -1.63 -7.52
C ASP A 43 -14.67 -0.22 -7.72
N PRO A 44 -15.01 0.53 -8.80
CA PRO A 44 -14.48 1.88 -9.06
C PRO A 44 -14.56 2.87 -7.89
N ASP A 45 -15.49 2.68 -6.95
CA ASP A 45 -15.69 3.56 -5.80
C ASP A 45 -14.94 3.07 -4.53
N ALA A 46 -14.28 1.91 -4.57
CA ALA A 46 -13.58 1.34 -3.40
C ALA A 46 -12.32 2.14 -3.01
N GLY A 47 -11.79 2.97 -3.90
CA GLY A 47 -10.62 3.80 -3.61
C GLY A 47 -9.33 2.99 -3.45
N ALA A 48 -9.14 1.95 -4.26
CA ALA A 48 -7.93 1.14 -4.21
C ALA A 48 -6.67 1.89 -4.68
N LEU A 49 -5.50 1.51 -4.18
CA LEU A 49 -4.23 2.11 -4.60
C LEU A 49 -3.89 1.81 -6.06
N ILE A 50 -4.42 0.72 -6.62
CA ILE A 50 -4.27 0.32 -8.02
C ILE A 50 -5.64 0.35 -8.67
N ARG A 51 -5.83 1.25 -9.64
CA ARG A 51 -7.13 1.50 -10.27
C ARG A 51 -7.47 0.52 -11.39
N LYS A 52 -6.51 -0.32 -11.79
CA LYS A 52 -6.72 -1.35 -12.82
C LYS A 52 -7.30 -2.61 -12.18
N PRO A 53 -8.58 -2.95 -12.40
CA PRO A 53 -9.20 -4.11 -11.77
C PRO A 53 -8.62 -5.42 -12.32
N LEU A 54 -8.64 -6.46 -11.48
CA LEU A 54 -8.50 -7.84 -11.92
C LEU A 54 -9.82 -8.25 -12.56
N CYS A 55 -9.89 -8.40 -13.90
CA CYS A 55 -11.13 -8.84 -14.52
C CYS A 55 -11.40 -10.33 -14.24
N ASP A 56 -12.67 -10.67 -14.00
CA ASP A 56 -13.17 -12.03 -13.81
C ASP A 56 -13.36 -12.82 -15.11
N THR A 57 -13.16 -12.19 -16.28
CA THR A 57 -13.34 -12.86 -17.57
C THR A 57 -12.13 -13.72 -17.93
N ALA A 58 -12.40 -14.88 -18.54
CA ALA A 58 -11.36 -15.77 -19.04
C ALA A 58 -10.65 -15.11 -20.23
N GLU A 59 -9.56 -14.41 -19.93
CA GLU A 59 -8.65 -13.84 -20.92
C GLU A 59 -7.66 -14.89 -21.42
N ASP A 60 -7.09 -14.67 -22.61
CA ASP A 60 -5.93 -15.46 -23.03
C ASP A 60 -4.68 -15.07 -22.19
N LEU A 61 -3.64 -15.89 -22.29
CA LEU A 61 -2.41 -15.73 -21.52
C LEU A 61 -1.68 -14.40 -21.81
N ASP A 62 -1.72 -13.90 -23.05
CA ASP A 62 -1.04 -12.67 -23.43
C ASP A 62 -1.76 -11.45 -22.85
N ALA A 63 -3.09 -11.46 -22.87
CA ALA A 63 -3.92 -10.45 -22.23
C ALA A 63 -3.71 -10.45 -20.70
N GLN A 64 -3.69 -11.63 -20.07
CA GLN A 64 -3.41 -11.77 -18.65
C GLN A 64 -2.02 -11.23 -18.28
N ALA A 65 -0.98 -11.59 -19.07
CA ALA A 65 0.39 -11.13 -18.83
C ALA A 65 0.53 -9.60 -18.97
N ARG A 66 -0.10 -9.00 -20.00
CA ARG A 66 -0.12 -7.54 -20.17
C ARG A 66 -0.78 -6.85 -18.99
N ARG A 67 -1.92 -7.37 -18.51
CA ARG A 67 -2.61 -6.80 -17.34
C ARG A 67 -1.75 -6.85 -16.09
N TYR A 68 -1.17 -8.00 -15.75
CA TYR A 68 -0.29 -8.08 -14.58
C TYR A 68 0.92 -7.17 -14.70
N THR A 69 1.46 -7.01 -15.91
CA THR A 69 2.56 -6.07 -16.17
C THR A 69 2.11 -4.63 -15.89
N GLU A 70 0.94 -4.22 -16.36
CA GLU A 70 0.41 -2.87 -16.11
C GLU A 70 0.14 -2.61 -14.62
N ILE A 71 -0.47 -3.57 -13.93
CA ILE A 71 -0.71 -3.52 -12.48
C ILE A 71 0.61 -3.39 -11.72
N LEU A 72 1.62 -4.17 -12.09
CA LEU A 72 2.93 -4.15 -11.43
C LEU A 72 3.68 -2.84 -11.66
N LEU A 73 3.57 -2.25 -12.87
CA LEU A 73 4.15 -0.95 -13.17
C LEU A 73 3.47 0.17 -12.38
N GLU A 74 2.15 0.12 -12.24
CA GLU A 74 1.38 1.06 -11.42
C GLU A 74 1.75 0.94 -9.94
N TRP A 75 1.85 -0.29 -9.43
CA TRP A 75 2.32 -0.57 -8.07
C TRP A 75 3.74 -0.06 -7.81
N ARG A 76 4.65 -0.28 -8.76
CA ARG A 76 6.02 0.20 -8.68
C ARG A 76 6.07 1.72 -8.62
N SER A 77 5.34 2.40 -9.51
CA SER A 77 5.29 3.86 -9.55
C SER A 77 4.77 4.44 -8.23
N TRP A 78 3.79 3.77 -7.61
CA TRP A 78 3.30 4.13 -6.28
C TRP A 78 4.38 4.01 -5.20
N ILE A 79 5.06 2.85 -5.10
CA ILE A 79 6.12 2.65 -4.11
C ILE A 79 7.28 3.63 -4.33
N GLU A 80 7.67 3.90 -5.58
CA GLU A 80 8.74 4.85 -5.88
C GLU A 80 8.38 6.27 -5.44
N THR A 81 7.13 6.71 -5.68
CA THR A 81 6.62 8.00 -5.19
C THR A 81 6.63 8.05 -3.66
N LEU A 82 6.16 6.99 -3.02
CA LEU A 82 6.15 6.87 -1.56
C LEU A 82 7.57 6.92 -0.97
N SER A 83 8.52 6.23 -1.61
CA SER A 83 9.92 6.21 -1.18
C SER A 83 10.57 7.59 -1.25
N ALA A 84 10.19 8.42 -2.22
CA ALA A 84 10.65 9.81 -2.31
C ALA A 84 10.13 10.65 -1.14
N VAL A 85 8.85 10.50 -0.78
CA VAL A 85 8.26 11.18 0.39
C VAL A 85 8.96 10.78 1.68
N PHE A 86 9.30 9.49 1.82
CA PHE A 86 10.04 9.00 2.99
C PHE A 86 11.45 9.59 3.04
N ALA A 87 12.16 9.60 1.91
CA ALA A 87 13.51 10.16 1.82
C ALA A 87 13.53 11.67 2.15
N ASP A 88 12.53 12.44 1.70
CA ASP A 88 12.41 13.86 2.00
C ASP A 88 12.12 14.13 3.49
N SER A 89 11.51 13.16 4.18
CA SER A 89 11.13 13.27 5.60
C SER A 89 12.13 12.61 6.54
N ALA A 90 13.08 11.82 6.02
CA ALA A 90 14.00 10.99 6.80
C ALA A 90 14.89 11.84 7.72
N PRO A 91 15.21 11.35 8.93
CA PRO A 91 16.19 11.99 9.79
C PRO A 91 17.61 11.77 9.24
N ASP A 92 18.55 12.66 9.61
CA ASP A 92 19.96 12.44 9.33
C ASP A 92 20.46 11.12 9.97
N THR A 93 21.48 10.49 9.39
CA THR A 93 21.98 9.18 9.87
C THR A 93 22.45 9.21 11.32
N ASP A 94 22.97 10.36 11.78
CA ASP A 94 23.46 10.57 13.14
C ASP A 94 22.46 11.36 14.01
N ALA A 95 21.20 11.46 13.57
CA ALA A 95 20.15 12.18 14.28
C ALA A 95 19.91 11.60 15.68
N ASP A 96 19.75 12.48 16.66
CA ASP A 96 19.29 12.11 17.99
C ASP A 96 17.80 11.71 18.00
N GLU A 97 17.34 11.14 19.11
CA GLU A 97 15.95 10.68 19.22
C GLU A 97 14.93 11.83 19.07
N GLU A 98 15.29 13.05 19.46
CA GLU A 98 14.43 14.23 19.34
C GLU A 98 14.30 14.67 17.87
N GLU A 99 15.36 14.56 17.08
CA GLU A 99 15.33 14.79 15.65
C GLU A 99 14.58 13.69 14.90
N LYS A 100 14.77 12.41 15.26
CA LYS A 100 13.96 11.30 14.71
C LYS A 100 12.48 11.51 14.99
N ARG A 101 12.13 11.94 16.21
CA ARG A 101 10.76 12.29 16.62
C ARG A 101 10.17 13.41 15.77
N ARG A 102 10.91 14.50 15.56
CA ARG A 102 10.50 15.62 14.69
C ARG A 102 10.40 15.20 13.22
N SER A 103 11.29 14.32 12.75
CA SER A 103 11.22 13.73 11.41
C SER A 103 9.91 12.95 11.24
N ARG A 104 9.61 12.01 12.15
CA ARG A 104 8.34 11.26 12.18
C ARG A 104 7.14 12.20 12.09
N GLU A 105 7.06 13.20 12.96
CA GLU A 105 5.98 14.19 12.95
C GLU A 105 5.83 14.91 11.60
N ARG A 106 6.94 15.35 10.98
CA ARG A 106 6.91 16.08 9.70
C ARG A 106 6.43 15.23 8.53
N GLY A 107 6.76 13.93 8.51
CA GLY A 107 6.39 13.04 7.41
C GLY A 107 4.95 12.54 7.41
N VAL A 108 4.20 12.66 8.52
CA VAL A 108 2.80 12.20 8.58
C VAL A 108 1.93 12.93 7.54
N ALA A 109 1.97 14.26 7.52
CA ALA A 109 1.15 15.07 6.61
C ALA A 109 1.33 14.70 5.12
N PRO A 110 2.56 14.67 4.57
CA PRO A 110 2.76 14.31 3.17
C PRO A 110 2.41 12.85 2.87
N VAL A 111 2.62 11.93 3.81
CA VAL A 111 2.21 10.52 3.66
C VAL A 111 0.69 10.39 3.58
N VAL A 112 -0.05 11.02 4.50
CA VAL A 112 -1.51 11.01 4.50
C VAL A 112 -2.07 11.66 3.23
N ALA A 113 -1.50 12.80 2.82
CA ALA A 113 -1.92 13.51 1.61
C ALA A 113 -1.75 12.62 0.35
N LEU A 114 -0.61 11.94 0.25
CA LEU A 114 -0.32 11.04 -0.86
C LEU A 114 -1.32 9.86 -0.93
N VAL A 115 -1.66 9.26 0.22
CA VAL A 115 -2.67 8.19 0.28
C VAL A 115 -4.06 8.70 -0.11
N VAL A 116 -4.47 9.85 0.41
CA VAL A 116 -5.77 10.46 0.10
C VAL A 116 -5.88 10.81 -1.37
N GLU A 117 -4.85 11.41 -1.97
CA GLU A 117 -4.80 11.71 -3.41
C GLU A 117 -4.95 10.44 -4.24
N ARG A 118 -4.27 9.36 -3.82
CA ARG A 118 -4.27 8.10 -4.57
C ARG A 118 -5.64 7.40 -4.51
N THR A 119 -6.21 7.33 -3.32
CA THR A 119 -7.42 6.55 -3.00
C THR A 119 -8.72 7.37 -3.10
N SER A 120 -8.63 8.69 -3.29
CA SER A 120 -9.75 9.62 -3.21
C SER A 120 -10.53 9.53 -1.89
N ALA A 121 -9.88 9.04 -0.82
CA ALA A 121 -10.51 8.68 0.45
C ALA A 121 -11.71 7.71 0.33
N GLY A 122 -11.70 6.81 -0.66
CA GLY A 122 -12.70 5.74 -0.83
C GLY A 122 -12.55 4.62 0.21
N GLU A 123 -13.38 3.57 0.15
CA GLU A 123 -13.46 2.48 1.16
C GLU A 123 -12.13 2.03 1.77
N LEU A 124 -11.13 1.77 0.92
CA LEU A 124 -9.87 1.16 1.30
C LEU A 124 -8.84 2.16 1.84
N TRP A 125 -9.17 3.46 1.87
CA TRP A 125 -8.21 4.52 2.14
C TRP A 125 -7.59 4.45 3.53
N ARG A 126 -8.37 4.09 4.57
CA ARG A 126 -7.86 3.97 5.94
C ARG A 126 -6.87 2.83 6.09
N ALA A 127 -7.19 1.65 5.55
CA ALA A 127 -6.28 0.51 5.55
C ALA A 127 -5.01 0.80 4.75
N ALA A 128 -5.13 1.50 3.61
CA ALA A 128 -3.97 1.96 2.87
C ALA A 128 -3.14 2.98 3.67
N CYS A 129 -3.80 3.88 4.40
CA CYS A 129 -3.16 4.90 5.24
C CYS A 129 -2.37 4.27 6.39
N ALA A 130 -3.00 3.38 7.16
CA ALA A 130 -2.38 2.67 8.28
C ALA A 130 -1.11 1.95 7.82
N ARG A 131 -1.22 1.09 6.80
CA ARG A 131 -0.06 0.36 6.26
C ARG A 131 1.05 1.28 5.75
N THR A 132 0.70 2.39 5.12
CA THR A 132 1.70 3.35 4.61
C THR A 132 2.40 4.09 5.76
N LEU A 133 1.66 4.43 6.82
CA LEU A 133 2.22 5.00 8.04
C LEU A 133 3.11 3.98 8.77
N THR A 134 2.73 2.71 8.85
CA THR A 134 3.59 1.64 9.39
C THR A 134 4.93 1.60 8.66
N TRP A 135 4.93 1.55 7.32
CA TRP A 135 6.16 1.54 6.53
C TRP A 135 7.00 2.81 6.72
N TYR A 136 6.33 3.96 6.86
CA TYR A 136 7.01 5.22 7.14
C TYR A 136 7.71 5.17 8.50
N LEU A 137 7.01 4.74 9.55
CA LEU A 137 7.54 4.64 10.90
C LEU A 137 8.71 3.65 10.98
N GLU A 138 8.58 2.48 10.36
CA GLU A 138 9.68 1.51 10.21
C GLU A 138 10.91 2.13 9.52
N SER A 139 10.70 2.95 8.48
CA SER A 139 11.80 3.62 7.77
C SER A 139 12.59 4.60 8.66
N THR A 140 11.99 5.06 9.76
CA THR A 140 12.65 5.90 10.79
C THR A 140 13.28 5.09 11.93
N GLY A 141 13.35 3.75 11.78
CA GLY A 141 13.95 2.84 12.75
C GLY A 141 13.03 2.38 13.89
N MET A 142 11.73 2.61 13.78
CA MET A 142 10.74 2.04 14.73
C MET A 142 10.63 0.52 14.52
N ALA A 143 10.40 -0.24 15.60
CA ALA A 143 10.16 -1.67 15.47
C ALA A 143 8.83 -1.93 14.73
N PRO A 144 8.73 -2.98 13.88
CA PRO A 144 7.53 -3.23 13.08
C PRO A 144 6.24 -3.34 13.90
N GLU A 145 6.28 -4.03 15.05
CA GLU A 145 5.10 -4.20 15.92
C GLU A 145 4.63 -2.85 16.50
N ASP A 146 5.56 -2.04 17.01
CA ASP A 146 5.24 -0.70 17.54
C ASP A 146 4.73 0.24 16.43
N ALA A 147 5.28 0.13 15.22
CA ALA A 147 4.89 0.92 14.06
C ALA A 147 3.49 0.56 13.55
N GLU A 148 3.14 -0.73 13.57
CA GLU A 148 1.80 -1.21 13.22
C GLU A 148 0.78 -0.72 14.25
N GLU A 149 1.02 -0.98 15.54
CA GLU A 149 0.12 -0.57 16.63
C GLU A 149 -0.13 0.94 16.61
N LEU A 150 0.92 1.75 16.52
CA LEU A 150 0.80 3.21 16.50
C LEU A 150 0.06 3.72 15.26
N ALA A 151 0.31 3.13 14.09
CA ALA A 151 -0.35 3.55 12.86
C ALA A 151 -1.85 3.22 12.88
N ASP A 152 -2.21 2.02 13.34
CA ASP A 152 -3.59 1.59 13.49
C ASP A 152 -4.33 2.48 14.49
N ASP A 153 -3.76 2.72 15.68
CA ASP A 153 -4.34 3.59 16.71
C ASP A 153 -4.61 5.02 16.19
N VAL A 154 -3.67 5.60 15.45
CA VAL A 154 -3.82 6.94 14.88
C VAL A 154 -4.91 6.97 13.83
N VAL A 155 -4.92 6.00 12.91
CA VAL A 155 -5.91 5.94 11.83
C VAL A 155 -7.30 5.66 12.39
N ASP A 156 -7.42 4.81 13.40
CA ASP A 156 -8.69 4.46 14.01
C ASP A 156 -9.24 5.52 14.95
N GLY A 157 -8.36 6.27 15.62
CA GLY A 157 -8.72 7.38 16.50
C GLY A 157 -9.08 8.66 15.76
N GLU A 158 -8.30 9.04 14.75
CA GLU A 158 -8.36 10.39 14.15
C GLU A 158 -9.05 10.43 12.78
N PHE A 159 -9.11 9.32 12.05
CA PHE A 159 -9.60 9.32 10.66
C PHE A 159 -10.94 8.60 10.48
N GLN A 160 -11.80 9.18 9.64
CA GLN A 160 -13.14 8.67 9.37
C GLN A 160 -13.21 7.90 8.06
N SER A 161 -13.98 6.82 8.00
CA SER A 161 -14.16 6.09 6.74
C SER A 161 -14.85 6.98 5.70
N TRP A 162 -14.45 6.85 4.43
CA TRP A 162 -15.04 7.57 3.28
C TRP A 162 -14.88 9.10 3.27
N ILE A 163 -14.04 9.65 4.14
CA ILE A 163 -13.89 11.10 4.32
C ILE A 163 -12.40 11.43 4.36
N ALA A 164 -11.96 12.34 3.47
CA ALA A 164 -10.60 12.87 3.55
C ALA A 164 -10.41 13.63 4.88
N PRO A 165 -9.31 13.42 5.60
CA PRO A 165 -9.07 14.07 6.88
C PRO A 165 -8.85 15.57 6.67
N ASP A 166 -9.38 16.38 7.58
CA ASP A 166 -9.10 17.81 7.59
C ASP A 166 -7.73 18.10 8.26
N ALA A 167 -7.33 19.37 8.24
CA ALA A 167 -6.05 19.78 8.82
C ALA A 167 -5.96 19.50 10.33
N GLU A 168 -7.08 19.57 11.07
CA GLU A 168 -7.09 19.32 12.50
C GLU A 168 -6.83 17.84 12.81
N ALA A 169 -7.46 16.93 12.07
CA ALA A 169 -7.22 15.49 12.20
C ALA A 169 -5.76 15.12 11.85
N VAL A 170 -5.21 15.72 10.78
CA VAL A 170 -3.81 15.50 10.39
C VAL A 170 -2.85 16.04 11.45
N ASP A 171 -3.12 17.21 12.03
CA ASP A 171 -2.29 17.77 13.10
C ASP A 171 -2.34 16.94 14.39
N LYS A 172 -3.50 16.34 14.74
CA LYS A 172 -3.58 15.37 15.85
C LYS A 172 -2.77 14.11 15.59
N ALA A 173 -2.87 13.54 14.38
CA ALA A 173 -2.07 12.39 13.97
C ALA A 173 -0.56 12.68 14.08
N ARG A 174 -0.13 13.87 13.62
CA ARG A 174 1.25 14.36 13.77
C ARG A 174 1.66 14.41 15.23
N ASP A 175 0.84 15.01 16.08
CA ASP A 175 1.09 15.16 17.51
C ASP A 175 1.22 13.82 18.24
N ILE A 176 0.37 12.83 17.92
CA ILE A 176 0.41 11.50 18.53
C ILE A 176 1.71 10.80 18.14
N ILE A 177 2.02 10.72 16.84
CA ILE A 177 3.24 10.10 16.32
C ILE A 177 4.49 10.80 16.85
N GLY A 178 4.45 12.13 16.92
CA GLY A 178 5.52 12.95 17.46
C GLY A 178 5.70 12.81 18.98
N LYS A 179 4.72 12.34 19.76
CA LYS A 179 4.87 12.16 21.21
C LYS A 179 5.20 10.72 21.61
N HIS A 180 5.07 9.78 20.69
CA HIS A 180 5.34 8.38 20.96
C HIS A 180 6.82 8.14 21.26
N GLY A 181 7.11 7.55 22.42
CA GLY A 181 8.46 7.29 22.92
C GLY A 181 9.13 8.42 23.73
N ALA A 182 8.39 9.47 24.09
CA ALA A 182 8.81 10.50 25.07
C ALA A 182 8.47 10.08 26.51
#